data_AF-A0A7V9ADK2-F1
#
_entry.id   AF-A0A7V9ADK2-F1
#
_cell.length_a   1.000
_cell.length_b   1.000
_cell.length_c   1.000
_cell.angle_alpha   90.00
_cell.angle_beta   90.00
_cell.angle_gamma   90.00
#
_symmetry.space_group_name_H-M   'P 1'
#
loop_
_entity.id
_entity.type
_entity.pdbx_description
1 polymer ?
#
loop_
_entity_poly.entity_id
_entity_poly.type
_entity_poly.pdbx_seq_one_letter_code
_entity_poly.pdbx_strand_id
1 'polypeptide(L)'
;MDRLGVDRDRLKSALAWAGEKAGRLKLNGELLKYSPLSRLVEIEGLVLGVEGKLSLWRALDHAIGDDSRLAGFDIAALIERASSQRIRLEELRLTAASEALVD
;
A
#
# COMPACT_ATOMS: atom_id res chain seq x y z
N MET A 1 -13.85 -2.84 -36.62
CA MET A 1 -13.99 -3.12 -35.19
C MET A 1 -13.65 -4.58 -35.00
N ASP A 2 -12.74 -4.88 -34.07
CA ASP A 2 -12.06 -6.16 -33.83
C ASP A 2 -10.67 -6.31 -34.48
N ARG A 3 -9.74 -6.79 -33.64
CA ARG A 3 -8.35 -7.23 -33.88
C ARG A 3 -7.21 -6.30 -33.46
N LEU A 4 -7.48 -5.20 -32.77
CA LEU A 4 -6.47 -4.53 -31.94
C LEU A 4 -6.56 -5.13 -30.54
N GLY A 5 -5.63 -6.01 -30.19
CA GLY A 5 -5.53 -6.67 -28.88
C GLY A 5 -5.41 -5.66 -27.74
N VAL A 6 -6.56 -5.21 -27.24
CA VAL A 6 -6.67 -4.35 -26.07
C VAL A 6 -6.43 -5.21 -24.84
N ASP A 7 -5.19 -5.24 -24.35
CA ASP A 7 -4.91 -5.69 -22.99
C ASP A 7 -3.82 -4.87 -22.28
N ARG A 8 -3.33 -3.78 -22.90
CA ARG A 8 -2.08 -3.12 -22.48
C ARG A 8 -2.21 -2.03 -21.41
N ASP A 9 -3.39 -1.63 -20.94
CA ASP A 9 -3.48 -0.37 -20.17
C ASP A 9 -4.21 -0.37 -18.83
N ARG A 10 -4.92 -1.43 -18.45
CA ARG A 10 -5.62 -1.44 -17.15
C ARG A 10 -4.65 -1.49 -15.98
N LEU A 11 -3.58 -2.27 -16.11
CA LEU A 11 -2.54 -2.38 -15.09
C LEU A 11 -1.78 -1.06 -14.88
N LYS A 12 -1.38 -0.41 -15.97
CA LYS A 12 -0.69 0.88 -15.93
C LYS A 12 -1.60 1.96 -15.36
N SER A 13 -2.87 1.95 -15.76
CA SER A 13 -3.89 2.86 -15.24
C SER A 13 -4.14 2.64 -13.75
N ALA A 14 -4.19 1.38 -13.28
CA ALA A 14 -4.34 1.05 -11.87
C ALA A 14 -3.11 1.47 -11.05
N LEU A 15 -1.90 1.24 -11.55
CA LEU A 15 -0.65 1.68 -10.92
C LEU A 15 -0.54 3.21 -10.88
N ALA A 16 -0.89 3.89 -11.98
CA ALA A 16 -0.91 5.35 -12.05
C ALA A 16 -1.95 5.93 -11.09
N TRP A 17 -3.16 5.36 -11.05
CA TRP A 17 -4.22 5.75 -10.13
C TRP A 17 -3.83 5.51 -8.68
N ALA A 18 -3.24 4.36 -8.35
CA ALA A 18 -2.76 4.05 -7.01
C ALA A 18 -1.63 4.99 -6.58
N GLY A 19 -0.68 5.29 -7.49
CA GLY A 19 0.37 6.28 -7.27
C GLY A 19 -0.18 7.69 -7.04
N GLU A 20 -1.17 8.11 -7.82
CA GLU A 20 -1.87 9.39 -7.66
C GLU A 20 -2.60 9.46 -6.31
N LYS A 21 -3.30 8.40 -5.89
CA LYS A 21 -3.98 8.33 -4.60
C LYS A 21 -3.01 8.32 -3.43
N ALA A 22 -1.91 7.56 -3.52
CA ALA A 22 -0.86 7.54 -2.50
C ALA A 22 -0.16 8.90 -2.35
N GLY A 23 0.07 9.60 -3.46
CA GLY A 23 0.62 10.96 -3.45
C GLY A 23 -0.32 11.98 -2.83
N ARG A 24 -1.64 11.83 -3.00
CA ARG A 24 -2.67 12.70 -2.38
C ARG A 24 -2.86 12.45 -0.88
N LEU A 25 -2.45 11.28 -0.37
CA LEU A 25 -2.62 10.90 1.03
C LEU A 25 -1.50 11.42 1.95
N LYS A 26 -0.41 11.98 1.40
CA LYS A 26 0.70 12.56 2.18
C LYS A 26 0.91 14.03 1.82
N LEU A 27 1.24 14.83 2.84
CA LEU A 27 1.78 16.21 2.84
C LEU A 27 0.93 17.28 3.56
N ASN A 28 0.09 16.93 4.54
CA ASN A 28 -0.39 17.94 5.50
C ASN A 28 0.65 18.11 6.62
N GLY A 29 1.59 19.02 6.41
CA GLY A 29 2.74 19.30 7.28
C GLY A 29 2.43 20.00 8.61
N GLU A 30 1.57 19.45 9.45
CA GLU A 30 1.36 19.95 10.82
C GLU A 30 2.16 19.14 11.86
N LEU A 31 3.49 19.29 11.78
CA LEU A 31 4.47 18.71 12.71
C LEU A 31 4.87 19.67 13.84
N LEU A 32 3.96 20.48 14.40
CA LEU A 32 4.33 21.47 15.41
C LEU A 32 4.03 21.06 16.86
N LYS A 33 3.21 20.03 17.10
CA LYS A 33 3.13 19.31 18.38
C LYS A 33 2.82 17.84 18.15
N TYR A 34 3.82 16.97 18.32
CA TYR A 34 3.66 15.52 18.18
C TYR A 34 2.89 15.00 19.40
N SER A 35 1.59 14.72 19.23
CA SER A 35 0.79 14.08 20.27
C SER A 35 0.80 12.55 20.08
N PRO A 36 0.66 11.75 21.15
CA PRO A 36 0.46 10.30 21.04
C PRO A 36 -0.67 9.93 20.06
N LEU A 37 -1.76 10.70 20.05
CA LEU A 37 -2.87 10.52 19.12
C LEU A 37 -2.48 10.77 17.66
N SER A 38 -1.68 11.81 17.40
CA SER A 38 -1.17 12.10 16.05
C SER A 38 -0.31 10.94 15.52
N ARG A 39 0.57 10.38 16.38
CA ARG A 39 1.39 9.21 16.04
C ARG A 39 0.53 7.99 15.69
N LEU A 40 -0.52 7.72 16.48
CA LEU A 40 -1.46 6.63 16.19
C LEU A 40 -2.12 6.81 14.81
N VAL A 41 -2.64 8.00 14.52
CA VAL A 41 -3.29 8.31 13.23
C VAL A 41 -2.31 8.14 12.05
N GLU A 42 -1.06 8.59 12.19
CA GLU A 42 -0.02 8.39 11.17
C GLU A 42 0.24 6.89 10.92
N ILE A 43 0.31 6.08 11.97
CA ILE A 43 0.52 4.62 11.86
C ILE A 43 -0.69 3.94 11.21
N GLU A 44 -1.93 4.31 11.56
CA GLU A 44 -3.14 3.79 10.91
C GLU A 44 -3.13 4.08 9.40
N GLY A 45 -2.73 5.28 9.00
CA GLY A 45 -2.54 5.62 7.58
C GLY A 45 -1.50 4.73 6.88
N LEU A 46 -0.38 4.43 7.55
CA LEU A 46 0.63 3.51 7.02
C LEU A 46 0.12 2.08 6.90
N VAL A 47 -0.65 1.60 7.89
CA VAL A 47 -1.26 0.25 7.88
C VAL A 47 -2.21 0.11 6.70
N LEU A 48 -3.12 1.06 6.53
CA LEU A 48 -4.04 1.09 5.39
C LEU A 48 -3.29 1.12 4.05
N GLY A 49 -2.23 1.92 3.95
CA GLY A 49 -1.39 1.98 2.75
C GLY A 49 -0.68 0.66 2.43
N VAL A 50 -0.15 -0.02 3.46
CA VAL A 50 0.50 -1.32 3.28
C VAL A 50 -0.49 -2.43 2.93
N GLU A 51 -1.68 -2.44 3.55
CA GLU A 51 -2.73 -3.41 3.22
C GLU A 51 -3.30 -3.19 1.81
N GLY A 52 -3.50 -1.94 1.40
CA GLY A 52 -3.88 -1.62 0.02
C GLY A 52 -2.84 -2.11 -0.99
N LYS A 53 -1.55 -1.91 -0.70
CA LYS A 53 -0.45 -2.42 -1.52
C LYS A 53 -0.40 -3.95 -1.56
N LEU A 54 -0.56 -4.62 -0.43
CA LEU A 54 -0.58 -6.08 -0.36
C LEU A 54 -1.75 -6.65 -1.17
N SER A 55 -2.94 -6.05 -1.03
CA SER A 55 -4.14 -6.41 -1.79
C SER A 55 -3.93 -6.23 -3.29
N LEU A 56 -3.30 -5.13 -3.71
CA LEU A 56 -2.93 -4.91 -5.11
C LEU A 56 -2.02 -6.02 -5.64
N TRP A 57 -0.92 -6.33 -4.94
CA TRP A 57 0.01 -7.36 -5.42
C TRP A 57 -0.63 -8.74 -5.51
N ARG A 58 -1.46 -9.12 -4.55
CA ARG A 58 -2.24 -10.37 -4.62
C ARG A 58 -3.21 -10.40 -5.79
N ALA A 59 -3.88 -9.29 -6.06
CA ALA A 59 -4.78 -9.19 -7.21
C ALA A 59 -4.01 -9.32 -8.54
N LEU A 60 -2.81 -8.74 -8.63
CA LEU A 60 -1.96 -8.84 -9.82
C LEU A 60 -1.40 -10.25 -10.00
N ASP A 61 -0.92 -10.88 -8.93
CA ASP A 61 -0.46 -12.26 -8.91
C ASP A 61 -1.55 -13.21 -9.43
N HIS A 62 -2.77 -13.05 -8.91
CA HIS A 62 -3.92 -13.87 -9.30
C HIS A 62 -4.38 -13.62 -10.76
N ALA A 63 -4.45 -12.36 -11.18
CA ALA A 63 -5.02 -12.00 -12.48
C ALA A 63 -4.06 -12.20 -13.66
N ILE A 64 -2.75 -12.12 -13.41
CA ILE A 64 -1.76 -11.96 -14.49
C ILE A 64 -0.69 -13.07 -14.48
N GLY A 65 -0.41 -13.73 -13.35
CA GLY A 65 0.54 -14.86 -13.29
C GLY A 65 1.87 -14.58 -14.03
N ASP A 66 2.31 -15.55 -14.86
CA ASP A 66 3.54 -15.50 -15.66
C ASP A 66 3.48 -14.58 -16.90
N ASP A 67 2.64 -13.54 -16.93
CA ASP A 67 2.61 -12.59 -18.04
C ASP A 67 3.98 -11.91 -18.21
N SER A 68 4.55 -12.08 -19.40
CA SER A 68 5.82 -11.48 -19.83
C SER A 68 5.94 -9.96 -19.60
N ARG A 69 4.82 -9.21 -19.53
CA ARG A 69 4.83 -7.78 -19.22
C ARG A 69 5.24 -7.47 -17.78
N LEU A 70 5.07 -8.44 -16.88
CA LEU A 70 5.43 -8.35 -15.46
C LEU A 70 6.71 -9.14 -15.12
N ALA A 71 7.36 -9.79 -16.10
CA ALA A 71 8.56 -10.60 -15.88
C ALA A 71 9.76 -9.85 -15.23
N GLY A 72 9.73 -8.51 -15.22
CA GLY A 72 10.71 -7.68 -14.50
C GLY A 72 10.39 -7.42 -13.03
N PHE A 73 9.24 -7.88 -12.51
CA PHE A 73 8.81 -7.70 -11.14
C PHE A 73 8.65 -9.03 -10.45
N ASP A 74 9.36 -9.22 -9.34
CA ASP A 74 9.15 -10.35 -8.44
C ASP A 74 7.93 -10.08 -7.55
N ILE A 75 6.73 -10.39 -8.06
CA ILE A 75 5.46 -10.14 -7.36
C ILE A 75 5.40 -10.90 -6.04
N ALA A 76 5.94 -12.12 -5.98
CA ALA A 76 6.00 -12.92 -4.76
C ALA A 76 6.84 -12.20 -3.69
N ALA A 77 8.04 -11.73 -4.02
CA ALA A 77 8.87 -10.95 -3.09
C ALA A 77 8.20 -9.63 -2.66
N LEU A 78 7.43 -8.99 -3.55
CA LEU A 78 6.67 -7.78 -3.20
C LEU A 78 5.53 -8.06 -2.20
N ILE A 79 4.85 -9.21 -2.33
CA ILE A 79 3.83 -9.70 -1.39
C ILE A 79 4.47 -10.00 -0.03
N GLU A 80 5.59 -10.74 -0.01
CA GLU A 80 6.31 -11.06 1.23
C GLU A 80 6.77 -9.81 1.95
N ARG A 81 7.36 -8.85 1.22
CA ARG A 81 7.81 -7.58 1.80
C ARG A 81 6.65 -6.76 2.37
N ALA A 82 5.52 -6.69 1.67
CA ALA A 82 4.33 -6.00 2.17
C ALA A 82 3.76 -6.68 3.42
N SER A 83 3.74 -8.02 3.44
CA SER A 83 3.29 -8.82 4.60
C SER A 83 4.20 -8.59 5.82
N SER A 84 5.51 -8.58 5.64
CA SER A 84 6.49 -8.27 6.70
C SER A 84 6.34 -6.84 7.22
N GLN A 85 6.12 -5.86 6.33
CA GLN A 85 5.86 -4.48 6.74
C GLN A 85 4.59 -4.36 7.58
N ARG A 86 3.53 -5.09 7.21
CA ARG A 86 2.28 -5.11 7.97
C ARG A 86 2.47 -5.65 9.38
N ILE A 87 3.19 -6.76 9.53
CA ILE A 87 3.46 -7.36 10.85
C ILE A 87 4.18 -6.34 11.76
N ARG A 88 5.24 -5.71 11.26
CA ARG A 88 5.97 -4.68 12.02
C ARG A 88 5.12 -3.45 12.36
N LEU A 89 4.25 -3.02 11.44
CA LEU A 89 3.35 -1.90 11.69
C LEU A 89 2.30 -2.23 12.75
N GLU A 90 1.82 -3.46 12.82
CA GLU A 90 0.84 -3.88 13.83
C GLU A 90 1.42 -3.77 15.24
N GLU A 91 2.66 -4.21 15.45
CA GLU A 91 3.36 -4.08 16.75
C GLU A 91 3.46 -2.61 17.18
N LEU A 92 3.84 -1.72 16.25
CA LEU A 92 3.93 -0.28 16.50
C LEU A 92 2.56 0.35 16.74
N ARG A 93 1.52 -0.10 16.01
CA ARG A 93 0.14 0.40 16.12
C ARG A 93 -0.44 0.10 17.49
N LEU A 94 -0.26 -1.12 18.01
CA LEU A 94 -0.74 -1.51 19.34
C LEU A 94 -0.02 -0.73 20.45
N THR A 95 1.29 -0.49 20.28
CA THR A 95 2.06 0.35 21.22
C THR A 95 1.54 1.78 21.22
N ALA A 96 1.42 2.40 20.04
CA ALA A 96 0.91 3.76 19.91
C ALA A 96 -0.55 3.91 20.36
N ALA A 97 -1.39 2.89 20.18
CA ALA A 97 -2.77 2.89 20.67
C ALA A 97 -2.81 2.90 22.20
N SER A 98 -1.93 2.14 22.84
CA SER A 98 -1.81 2.12 24.30
C SER A 98 -1.36 3.49 24.81
N GLU A 99 -0.32 4.08 24.22
CA GLU A 99 0.19 5.42 24.57
C GLU A 99 -0.83 6.55 24.31
N ALA A 100 -1.73 6.40 23.34
CA ALA A 100 -2.64 7.46 22.92
C ALA A 100 -4.02 7.42 23.58
N LEU A 101 -4.45 6.26 24.07
CA LEU A 101 -5.82 6.02 24.53
C LEU A 101 -5.92 5.64 26.02
N VAL A 102 -4.80 5.28 26.66
CA VAL A 102 -4.77 4.88 28.07
C VAL A 102 -4.18 5.96 28.98
N ASP A 103 -3.26 6.79 28.46
CA ASP A 103 -2.78 8.02 29.11
C ASP A 103 -3.76 9.20 28.93
#